data_AF-A0A2Z5FRU7-F1
#
_entry.id   AF-A0A2Z5FRU7-F1
#
_cell.length_a   1.000
_cell.length_b   1.000
_cell.length_c   1.000
_cell.angle_alpha   90.00
_cell.angle_beta   90.00
_cell.angle_gamma   90.00
#
_symmetry.space_group_name_H-M   'P 1'
#
loop_
_entity.id
_entity.type
_entity.pdbx_description
1 polymer ?
#
loop_
_entity_poly.entity_id
_entity_poly.type
_entity_poly.pdbx_seq_one_letter_code
_entity_poly.pdbx_strand_id
1 'polypeptide(L)'
;MRMSMRRFTRLTNGFSKKVENHGHAVALYFAYYNFCRVHQSIRVTPAMEAGLTDHVWSAEELIALLPEQRAKKRGSYRPRQK
;
A
#
# COMPACT_ATOMS: atom_id res chain seq x y z
N MET A 1 10.08 6.16 12.09
CA MET A 1 9.34 5.48 10.99
C MET A 1 9.88 4.07 10.83
N ARG A 2 9.03 3.03 10.92
CA ARG A 2 9.46 1.63 10.66
C ARG A 2 9.69 1.39 9.16
N MET A 3 10.27 0.24 8.82
CA MET A 3 10.55 -0.16 7.42
C MET A 3 9.37 0.04 6.46
N SER A 4 8.14 -0.21 6.92
CA SER A 4 6.90 -0.01 6.16
C SER A 4 6.65 1.44 5.73
N MET A 5 7.26 2.41 6.41
CA MET A 5 7.08 3.85 6.18
C MET A 5 8.29 4.52 5.51
N ARG A 6 9.28 3.76 5.01
CA ARG A 6 10.50 4.33 4.40
C ARG A 6 10.23 5.20 3.17
N ARG A 7 9.07 5.06 2.54
CA ARG A 7 8.68 5.87 1.38
C ARG A 7 8.49 7.36 1.72
N PHE A 8 8.39 7.73 2.99
CA PHE A 8 8.36 9.12 3.47
C PHE A 8 9.76 9.74 3.68
N THR A 9 10.82 8.95 3.53
CA THR A 9 12.21 9.40 3.72
C THR A 9 12.95 9.52 2.39
N ARG A 10 13.70 10.61 2.19
CA ARG A 10 14.55 10.82 1.00
C ARG A 10 15.85 10.01 1.12
N LEU A 11 16.53 9.78 -0.01
CA LEU A 11 17.83 9.10 -0.10
C LEU A 11 17.81 7.66 0.44
N THR A 12 16.66 7.00 0.32
CA THR A 12 16.53 5.57 0.63
C THR A 12 16.15 4.79 -0.61
N ASN A 13 16.40 3.47 -0.58
CA ASN A 13 15.97 2.56 -1.64
C ASN A 13 14.44 2.53 -1.85
N GLY A 14 13.66 2.96 -0.87
CA GLY A 14 12.21 3.08 -0.94
C GLY A 14 11.71 4.44 -1.44
N PHE A 15 12.59 5.38 -1.79
CA PHE A 15 12.18 6.71 -2.21
C PHE A 15 11.39 6.67 -3.53
N SER A 16 10.21 7.30 -3.52
CA SER A 16 9.37 7.42 -4.71
C SER A 16 9.83 8.60 -5.56
N LYS A 17 10.26 8.33 -6.79
CA LYS A 17 10.67 9.37 -7.75
C LYS A 17 9.51 10.21 -8.29
N LYS A 18 8.29 9.69 -8.16
CA LYS A 18 7.03 10.27 -8.62
C LYS A 18 6.10 10.40 -7.41
N VAL A 19 5.40 11.52 -7.30
CA VAL A 19 4.48 11.78 -6.18
C VAL A 19 3.29 10.82 -6.19
N GLU A 20 2.83 10.44 -7.38
CA GLU A 20 1.71 9.51 -7.57
C GLU A 20 2.06 8.14 -7.00
N ASN A 21 3.27 7.65 -7.24
CA ASN A 21 3.75 6.38 -6.69
C ASN A 21 3.84 6.40 -5.17
N HIS A 22 4.15 7.56 -4.58
CA HIS A 22 4.12 7.73 -3.13
C HIS A 22 2.68 7.63 -2.62
N GLY A 23 1.74 8.36 -3.24
CA GLY A 23 0.31 8.30 -2.93
C GLY A 23 -0.27 6.89 -3.01
N HIS A 24 0.00 6.15 -4.08
CA HIS A 24 -0.42 4.76 -4.23
C HIS A 24 0.12 3.86 -3.11
N ALA A 25 1.36 4.08 -2.69
CA ALA A 25 1.96 3.32 -1.60
C ALA A 25 1.28 3.57 -0.26
N VAL A 26 1.01 4.84 0.02
CA VAL A 26 0.39 5.29 1.25
C VAL A 26 -1.04 4.75 1.33
N ALA A 27 -1.79 4.80 0.23
CA ALA A 27 -3.12 4.21 0.13
C ALA A 27 -3.11 2.71 0.46
N LEU A 28 -2.20 1.94 -0.17
CA LEU A 28 -2.06 0.51 0.10
C LEU A 28 -1.69 0.23 1.57
N TYR A 29 -0.78 1.03 2.14
CA TYR A 29 -0.36 0.87 3.53
C TYR A 29 -1.53 1.08 4.50
N PHE A 30 -2.28 2.17 4.35
CA PHE A 30 -3.40 2.47 5.23
C PHE A 30 -4.55 1.46 5.08
N ALA A 31 -4.84 1.02 3.86
CA ALA A 31 -5.85 0.00 3.64
C ALA A 31 -5.46 -1.32 4.32
N TYR A 32 -4.24 -1.80 4.11
CA TYR A 32 -3.75 -3.02 4.77
C TYR A 32 -3.72 -2.88 6.30
N TYR A 33 -3.25 -1.75 6.81
CA TYR A 33 -3.13 -1.53 8.25
C TYR A 33 -4.49 -1.47 8.95
N ASN A 34 -5.49 -0.85 8.33
CA ASN A 34 -6.81 -0.67 8.92
C ASN A 34 -7.69 -1.92 8.80
N PHE A 35 -7.61 -2.66 7.70
CA PHE A 35 -8.54 -3.76 7.40
C PHE A 35 -7.95 -5.16 7.60
N CYS A 36 -6.66 -5.37 7.29
CA CYS A 36 -6.06 -6.71 7.30
C CYS A 36 -5.19 -7.00 8.53
N ARG A 37 -4.57 -5.97 9.12
CA ARG A 37 -3.61 -6.14 10.20
C ARG A 37 -4.26 -5.98 11.57
N VAL A 38 -4.29 -7.06 12.35
CA VAL A 38 -4.67 -6.99 13.77
C VAL A 38 -3.66 -6.14 14.54
N HIS A 39 -4.17 -5.14 15.25
CA HIS A 39 -3.34 -4.24 16.02
C HIS A 39 -3.05 -4.84 17.41
N GLN A 40 -1.79 -4.79 17.85
CA GLN A 40 -1.35 -5.50 19.06
C GLN A 40 -2.07 -5.04 20.34
N SER A 41 -2.29 -3.73 20.51
CA SER A 41 -2.93 -3.18 21.71
C SER A 41 -4.44 -3.41 21.78
N ILE A 42 -5.18 -3.02 20.73
CA ILE A 42 -6.65 -3.17 20.66
C ILE A 42 -7.10 -4.60 20.31
N ARG A 43 -6.19 -5.48 19.90
CA ARG A 43 -6.41 -6.90 19.55
C ARG A 43 -7.40 -7.17 18.42
N VAL A 44 -7.97 -6.13 17.82
CA VAL A 44 -8.77 -6.15 16.59
C VAL A 44 -8.12 -5.27 15.52
N THR A 45 -8.70 -5.20 14.33
CA THR A 45 -8.25 -4.24 13.30
C THR A 45 -8.80 -2.84 13.61
N PRO A 46 -8.10 -1.75 13.25
CA PRO A 46 -8.63 -0.41 13.46
C PRO A 46 -10.00 -0.17 12.79
N ALA A 47 -10.26 -0.79 11.63
CA ALA A 47 -11.56 -0.70 10.96
C ALA A 47 -12.68 -1.41 11.74
N MET A 48 -12.37 -2.52 12.43
CA MET A 48 -13.33 -3.19 13.31
C MET A 48 -13.65 -2.35 14.54
N GLU A 49 -12.64 -1.75 15.17
CA GLU A 49 -12.84 -0.86 16.33
C GLU A 49 -13.68 0.37 15.96
N ALA A 50 -13.52 0.88 14.74
CA ALA A 50 -14.31 1.97 14.20
C ALA A 50 -15.72 1.55 13.71
N GLY A 51 -16.07 0.26 13.77
CA GLY A 51 -17.37 -0.25 13.30
C GLY A 51 -17.57 -0.25 11.78
N LEU A 52 -16.48 -0.21 11.00
CA LEU A 52 -16.52 -0.20 9.53
C LEU A 52 -16.57 -1.60 8.92
N THR A 53 -16.14 -2.62 9.66
CA THR A 53 -16.13 -4.04 9.25
C THR A 53 -16.29 -4.92 10.49
N ASP A 54 -16.84 -6.11 10.33
CA ASP A 54 -17.07 -7.10 11.40
C ASP A 54 -16.02 -8.22 11.41
N HIS A 55 -15.12 -8.23 10.43
CA HIS A 55 -14.09 -9.26 10.27
C HIS A 55 -12.75 -8.67 9.83
N VAL A 56 -11.69 -9.48 9.98
CA VAL A 56 -10.35 -9.18 9.48
C VAL A 56 -10.29 -9.52 8.00
N TRP A 57 -9.95 -8.53 7.17
CA TRP A 57 -9.89 -8.72 5.73
C TRP A 57 -8.67 -9.54 5.33
N SER A 58 -8.85 -10.39 4.32
CA SER A 58 -7.72 -11.06 3.65
C SER A 58 -7.02 -10.12 2.66
N ALA A 59 -5.78 -10.45 2.27
CA ALA A 59 -5.08 -9.67 1.25
C ALA A 59 -5.76 -9.82 -0.12
N GLU A 60 -6.31 -11.00 -0.39
CA GLU A 60 -7.07 -11.32 -1.60
C GLU A 60 -8.31 -10.44 -1.73
N GLU A 61 -9.08 -10.31 -0.65
CA GLU A 61 -10.28 -9.46 -0.59
C GLU A 61 -9.94 -7.99 -0.82
N LEU A 62 -8.85 -7.51 -0.22
CA LEU A 62 -8.38 -6.14 -0.45
C LEU A 62 -8.00 -5.91 -1.92
N ILE A 63 -7.34 -6.88 -2.55
CA ILE A 63 -6.92 -6.79 -3.96
C ILE A 63 -8.12 -6.93 -4.92
N ALA A 64 -9.14 -7.70 -4.54
CA ALA A 64 -10.34 -7.90 -5.34
C ALA A 64 -11.13 -6.59 -5.59
N LEU A 65 -10.91 -5.54 -4.79
CA LEU A 65 -11.45 -4.20 -5.04
C LEU A 65 -10.85 -3.51 -6.27
N LEU A 66 -9.70 -3.95 -6.75
CA LEU A 66 -9.06 -3.36 -7.90
C LEU A 66 -9.73 -3.82 -9.20
N PRO A 67 -9.92 -2.93 -10.18
CA PRO A 67 -10.40 -3.34 -11.50
C PRO A 67 -9.39 -4.28 -12.16
N GLU A 68 -9.86 -5.21 -13.00
CA GLU A 68 -8.99 -6.12 -13.74
C GLU A 68 -7.88 -5.35 -14.47
N GLN A 69 -6.64 -5.61 -14.07
CA GLN A 69 -5.47 -5.00 -14.67
C GLN A 69 -5.12 -5.75 -15.95
N ARG A 70 -5.45 -5.17 -17.11
CA ARG A 70 -4.96 -5.66 -18.39
C ARG A 70 -3.46 -5.43 -18.48
N ALA A 71 -2.67 -6.51 -18.57
CA ALA A 71 -1.22 -6.43 -18.67
C ALA A 71 -0.82 -5.56 -19.88
N LYS A 72 -0.16 -4.43 -19.62
CA LYS A 72 0.39 -3.58 -20.68
C LYS A 72 1.77 -4.10 -21.07
N LYS A 73 2.05 -4.16 -22.38
CA LYS A 73 3.39 -4.48 -22.87
C LYS A 73 4.37 -3.45 -22.32
N ARG A 74 5.42 -3.90 -21.62
CA ARG A 74 6.45 -3.01 -21.07
C ARG A 74 7.04 -2.18 -22.20
N GLY A 75 7.06 -0.85 -22.04
CA GLY A 75 7.68 0.07 -22.99
C GLY A 75 9.20 -0.13 -23.05
N SER A 76 9.82 0.34 -24.14
CA SER A 76 11.28 0.27 -24.30
C SER A 76 12.01 1.04 -23.19
N TYR A 77 13.15 0.51 -22.74
CA TYR A 77 13.98 1.19 -21.74
C TYR A 77 14.57 2.46 -22.35
N ARG A 78 14.33 3.62 -21.74
CA ARG A 78 14.91 4.88 -22.20
C ARG A 78 16.39 4.92 -21.81
N PRO A 79 17.31 5.13 -22.76
CA PRO A 79 18.73 5.29 -22.45
C PRO A 79 18.93 6.54 -21.58
N ARG A 80 19.86 6.44 -20.64
CA ARG A 80 20.20 7.52 -19.71
C ARG A 80 20.97 8.59 -20.50
N GLN A 81 20.39 9.78 -20.67
CA GLN A 81 21.12 10.93 -21.24
C GLN A 81 22.27 11.31 -20.30
N LYS A 82 23.47 11.45 -20.87
CA LYS A 82 24.66 11.97 -20.19
C LYS A 82 24.56 13.47 -20.04
#